data_AF-A0AA88VTA1-F1
#
_entry.id   AF-A0AA88VTA1-F1
#
_cell.length_a   1.000
_cell.length_b   1.000
_cell.length_c   1.000
_cell.angle_alpha   90.00
_cell.angle_beta   90.00
_cell.angle_gamma   90.00
#
_symmetry.space_group_name_H-M   'P 1'
#
loop_
_entity.id
_entity.type
_entity.pdbx_description
1 polymer ?
#
loop_
_entity_poly.entity_id
_entity_poly.type
_entity_poly.pdbx_seq_one_letter_code
_entity_poly.pdbx_strand_id
1 'polypeptide(L)'
;MKYIEGLTDQGTSLNLLLKDHGTEVPNSFLPDANEVNEYGSTTGSLSCIVSPMALHLRSLTSVLESNLKDMSKLYKDDSLRHLFLMNNVHYMAQKVKESKLEPIFGYEWVRKHNQKFQRRAMNYERATWCSILSLFKDDGSFDPYSRIHVVRERLRSFYLAFEDVYKKQTGWSVPDFQLCEDLRISIGQNVVHAYRSFVGRYAFLIGDKHIRYSPDDLQNYILDLFGGYPQSLRSVRRK
;
A
#
# COMPACT_ATOMS: atom_id res chain seq x y z
N MET A 1 3.65 -5.23 -18.68
CA MET A 1 2.59 -4.37 -19.27
C MET A 1 2.90 -3.95 -20.71
N LYS A 2 4.04 -3.32 -21.03
CA LYS A 2 4.37 -2.93 -22.43
C LYS A 2 4.24 -4.06 -23.47
N TYR A 3 4.67 -5.27 -23.12
CA TYR A 3 4.51 -6.45 -23.99
C TYR A 3 3.03 -6.81 -24.23
N ILE A 4 2.20 -6.78 -23.18
CA ILE A 4 0.76 -7.04 -23.25
C ILE A 4 0.05 -6.00 -24.12
N GLU A 5 0.48 -4.73 -24.00
CA GLU A 5 -0.03 -3.64 -24.83
C GLU A 5 0.33 -3.83 -26.30
N GLY A 6 1.57 -4.19 -26.63
CA GLY A 6 1.99 -4.44 -28.02
C GLY A 6 1.25 -5.60 -28.70
N LEU A 7 0.80 -6.60 -27.93
CA LEU A 7 -0.03 -7.69 -28.47
C LEU A 7 -1.41 -7.21 -28.94
N THR A 8 -1.91 -6.07 -28.44
CA THR A 8 -3.20 -5.53 -28.87
C THR A 8 -3.21 -5.05 -30.32
N ASP A 9 -2.05 -4.63 -30.85
CA ASP A 9 -1.93 -4.18 -32.24
C ASP A 9 -2.12 -5.33 -33.24
N GLN A 10 -2.00 -6.59 -32.80
CA GLN A 10 -2.25 -7.80 -33.59
C GLN A 10 -3.56 -8.50 -33.22
N GLY A 11 -4.49 -7.80 -32.57
CA GLY A 11 -5.64 -8.43 -31.90
C GLY A 11 -6.59 -9.21 -32.81
N THR A 12 -6.75 -8.82 -34.09
CA THR A 12 -7.57 -9.57 -35.06
C THR A 12 -6.94 -10.91 -35.42
N SER A 13 -5.64 -10.93 -35.74
CA SER A 13 -4.88 -12.14 -36.04
C SER A 13 -4.81 -13.08 -34.82
N LEU A 14 -4.56 -12.53 -33.62
CA LEU A 14 -4.53 -13.33 -32.40
C LEU A 14 -5.88 -13.95 -32.07
N ASN A 15 -6.98 -13.22 -32.24
CA ASN A 15 -8.31 -13.77 -32.01
C ASN A 15 -8.64 -14.91 -32.98
N LEU A 16 -8.16 -14.86 -34.24
CA LEU A 16 -8.32 -15.94 -35.21
C LEU A 16 -7.48 -17.17 -34.83
N LEU A 17 -6.20 -16.97 -34.50
CA LEU A 17 -5.29 -18.06 -34.11
C LEU A 17 -5.73 -18.76 -32.82
N LEU A 18 -6.22 -18.01 -31.85
CA LEU A 18 -6.62 -18.55 -30.54
C LEU A 18 -8.04 -19.15 -30.56
N LYS A 19 -8.79 -19.02 -31.66
CA LYS A 19 -10.13 -19.60 -31.80
C LYS A 19 -10.09 -21.11 -32.00
N ASP A 20 -9.03 -21.64 -32.62
CA ASP A 20 -8.85 -23.08 -32.88
C ASP A 20 -8.30 -23.86 -31.68
N HIS A 21 -7.77 -23.16 -30.66
CA HIS A 21 -7.31 -23.77 -29.40
C HIS A 21 -8.44 -23.90 -28.36
N GLY A 22 -9.66 -24.13 -28.81
CA GLY A 22 -10.87 -24.16 -27.98
C GLY A 22 -10.74 -25.02 -26.72
N THR A 23 -10.84 -24.34 -25.58
CA THR A 23 -11.51 -24.82 -24.36
C THR A 23 -10.88 -25.99 -23.59
N GLU A 24 -9.60 -25.93 -23.28
CA GLU A 24 -9.09 -26.52 -22.03
C GLU A 24 -8.29 -25.46 -21.28
N VAL A 25 -9.00 -24.62 -20.53
CA VAL A 25 -8.37 -23.84 -19.46
C VAL A 25 -8.27 -24.81 -18.29
N PRO A 26 -7.06 -25.23 -17.85
CA PRO A 26 -6.97 -26.14 -16.71
C PRO A 26 -7.66 -25.53 -15.49
N ASN A 27 -8.37 -26.34 -14.70
CA ASN A 27 -9.14 -25.89 -13.54
C ASN A 27 -8.31 -25.11 -12.49
N SER A 28 -6.98 -25.11 -12.59
CA SER A 28 -6.06 -24.30 -11.80
C SER A 28 -6.04 -22.80 -12.14
N PHE A 29 -6.72 -22.37 -13.21
CA PHE A 29 -6.66 -20.99 -13.73
C PHE A 29 -7.93 -20.16 -13.51
N LEU A 30 -8.93 -20.72 -12.81
CA LEU A 30 -10.04 -19.94 -12.26
C LEU A 30 -9.56 -19.16 -11.02
N PRO A 31 -10.09 -17.96 -10.76
CA PRO A 31 -9.81 -17.27 -9.50
C PRO A 31 -10.21 -18.18 -8.33
N ASP A 32 -9.31 -18.30 -7.35
CA ASP A 32 -9.46 -19.14 -6.16
C ASP A 32 -10.88 -19.01 -5.58
N ALA A 33 -11.62 -20.14 -5.58
CA ALA A 33 -13.01 -20.20 -5.11
C ALA A 33 -13.14 -19.95 -3.59
N ASN A 34 -12.02 -19.79 -2.89
CA ASN A 34 -11.99 -19.55 -1.45
C ASN A 34 -12.19 -18.07 -1.05
N GLU A 35 -12.40 -17.14 -1.98
CA GLU A 35 -12.85 -15.76 -1.67
C GLU A 35 -14.33 -15.50 -2.05
N VAL A 36 -15.16 -16.53 -2.16
CA VAL A 36 -16.62 -16.36 -2.31
C VAL A 36 -17.29 -16.51 -0.95
N ASN A 37 -17.52 -15.37 -0.28
CA ASN A 37 -18.67 -15.24 0.62
C ASN A 37 -19.16 -13.78 0.62
N GLU A 38 -20.47 -13.67 0.41
CA GLU A 38 -21.34 -12.48 0.52
C GLU A 38 -21.00 -11.33 -0.47
N TYR A 39 -21.87 -10.87 -1.38
CA TYR A 39 -23.30 -10.55 -1.27
C TYR A 39 -23.94 -10.58 -2.68
N GLY A 40 -25.18 -11.07 -2.76
CA GLY A 40 -26.22 -10.58 -3.68
C GLY A 40 -26.18 -11.02 -5.15
N SER A 41 -26.92 -12.07 -5.48
CA SER A 41 -27.32 -12.41 -6.85
C SER A 41 -28.09 -11.27 -7.52
N THR A 42 -27.62 -10.81 -8.68
CA THR A 42 -28.50 -10.39 -9.76
C THR A 42 -27.98 -11.01 -11.04
N THR A 43 -28.61 -12.13 -11.39
CA THR A 43 -28.54 -12.77 -12.69
C THR A 43 -29.09 -11.80 -13.73
N GLY A 44 -28.18 -11.08 -14.40
CA GLY A 44 -28.41 -10.35 -15.63
C GLY A 44 -27.39 -10.82 -16.65
N SER A 45 -27.80 -11.77 -17.49
CA SER A 45 -26.99 -12.35 -18.56
C SER A 45 -26.50 -11.28 -19.54
N LEU A 46 -25.23 -10.88 -19.39
CA LEU A 46 -24.37 -10.46 -20.48
C LEU A 46 -23.08 -11.27 -20.34
N SER A 47 -23.12 -12.54 -20.79
CA SER A 47 -21.89 -13.18 -21.23
C SER A 47 -21.40 -12.41 -22.46
N CYS A 48 -20.77 -11.26 -22.23
CA CYS A 48 -19.91 -10.63 -23.22
C CYS A 48 -18.97 -11.76 -23.66
N ILE A 49 -19.01 -12.12 -24.94
CA ILE A 49 -18.10 -13.10 -25.51
C ILE A 49 -16.70 -12.49 -25.35
N VAL A 50 -16.07 -12.79 -24.21
CA VAL A 50 -14.71 -12.35 -23.92
C VAL A 50 -13.88 -13.02 -25.00
N SER A 51 -13.26 -12.21 -25.85
CA SER A 51 -12.48 -12.74 -26.97
C SER A 51 -11.40 -13.69 -26.43
N PRO A 52 -11.02 -14.75 -27.17
CA PRO A 52 -9.95 -15.66 -26.74
C PRO A 52 -8.69 -14.90 -26.33
N MET A 53 -8.32 -13.85 -27.07
CA MET A 53 -7.21 -12.96 -26.71
C MET A 53 -7.39 -12.33 -25.32
N ALA A 54 -8.58 -11.81 -25.00
CA ALA A 54 -8.84 -11.22 -23.68
C ALA A 54 -8.72 -12.25 -22.55
N LEU A 55 -9.12 -13.51 -22.76
CA LEU A 55 -8.90 -14.59 -21.79
C LEU A 55 -7.40 -14.88 -21.57
N HIS A 56 -6.63 -14.98 -22.66
CA HIS A 56 -5.18 -15.21 -22.57
C HIS A 56 -4.45 -14.04 -21.91
N LEU A 57 -4.80 -12.80 -22.23
CA LEU A 57 -4.20 -11.62 -21.60
C LEU A 57 -4.54 -11.54 -20.11
N ARG A 58 -5.78 -11.87 -19.70
CA ARG A 58 -6.15 -11.99 -18.29
C ARG A 58 -5.35 -13.09 -17.58
N SER A 59 -5.18 -14.25 -18.22
CA SER A 59 -4.35 -15.34 -17.69
C SER A 59 -2.90 -14.88 -17.49
N LEU A 60 -2.30 -14.22 -18.50
CA LEU A 60 -0.95 -13.69 -18.41
C LEU A 60 -0.79 -12.67 -17.27
N THR A 61 -1.78 -11.79 -17.06
CA THR A 61 -1.77 -10.87 -15.91
C THR A 61 -1.90 -11.59 -14.57
N SER A 62 -2.64 -12.69 -14.50
CA SER A 62 -2.76 -13.51 -13.28
C SER A 62 -1.42 -14.18 -12.93
N VAL A 63 -0.73 -14.73 -13.93
CA VAL A 63 0.63 -15.29 -13.77
C VAL A 63 1.61 -14.22 -13.29
N LEU A 64 1.56 -13.02 -13.89
CA LEU A 64 2.38 -11.90 -13.45
C LEU A 64 2.07 -11.51 -12.00
N GLU A 65 0.79 -11.44 -11.60
CA GLU A 65 0.41 -11.14 -10.22
C GLU A 65 0.93 -12.20 -9.23
N SER A 66 0.86 -13.49 -9.59
CA SER A 66 1.42 -14.57 -8.77
C SER A 66 2.93 -14.42 -8.60
N ASN A 67 3.65 -14.17 -9.70
CA ASN A 67 5.09 -13.95 -9.67
C ASN A 67 5.45 -12.75 -8.79
N LEU A 68 4.69 -11.65 -8.87
CA LEU A 68 4.89 -10.49 -8.00
C LEU A 68 4.64 -10.83 -6.52
N LYS A 69 3.63 -11.65 -6.20
CA LYS A 69 3.40 -12.14 -4.83
C LYS A 69 4.58 -12.97 -4.34
N ASP A 70 5.13 -13.86 -5.16
CA ASP A 70 6.28 -14.67 -4.77
C ASP A 70 7.54 -13.83 -4.60
N MET A 71 7.80 -12.90 -5.52
CA MET A 71 8.91 -11.95 -5.40
C MET A 71 8.78 -11.07 -4.15
N SER A 72 7.55 -10.68 -3.76
CA SER A 72 7.35 -9.89 -2.55
C SER A 72 7.83 -10.61 -1.29
N LYS A 73 7.76 -11.95 -1.24
CA LYS A 73 8.20 -12.74 -0.08
C LYS A 73 9.71 -12.65 0.18
N LEU A 74 10.50 -12.23 -0.82
CA LEU A 74 11.94 -12.03 -0.70
C LEU A 74 12.30 -10.84 0.20
N TYR A 75 11.41 -9.86 0.33
CA TYR A 75 11.61 -8.78 1.29
C TYR A 75 11.36 -9.31 2.71
N LYS A 76 12.26 -9.00 3.65
CA LYS A 76 12.09 -9.40 5.06
C LYS A 76 11.07 -8.53 5.79
N ASP A 77 11.03 -7.24 5.44
CA ASP A 77 10.15 -6.25 6.03
C ASP A 77 8.74 -6.34 5.43
N ASP A 78 7.73 -6.59 6.26
CA ASP A 78 6.34 -6.80 5.84
C ASP A 78 5.73 -5.55 5.17
N SER A 79 6.04 -4.37 5.69
CA SER A 79 5.62 -3.10 5.09
C SER A 79 6.17 -2.94 3.69
N LEU A 80 7.44 -3.30 3.47
CA LEU A 80 8.05 -3.27 2.14
C LEU A 80 7.41 -4.27 1.16
N ARG A 81 6.98 -5.45 1.64
CA ARG A 81 6.20 -6.41 0.80
C ARG A 81 4.91 -5.76 0.31
N HIS A 82 4.19 -5.11 1.20
CA HIS A 82 2.94 -4.44 0.89
C HIS A 82 3.15 -3.24 -0.05
N LEU A 83 4.19 -2.43 0.18
CA LEU A 83 4.54 -1.32 -0.69
C LEU A 83 4.91 -1.79 -2.11
N PHE A 84 5.72 -2.84 -2.22
CA PHE A 84 6.09 -3.43 -3.50
C PHE A 84 4.85 -3.91 -4.29
N LEU A 85 3.96 -4.65 -3.63
CA LEU A 85 2.73 -5.13 -4.25
C LEU A 85 1.79 -3.98 -4.62
N MET A 86 1.67 -2.97 -3.77
CA MET A 86 0.88 -1.77 -4.03
C MET A 86 1.36 -1.06 -5.30
N ASN A 87 2.66 -0.77 -5.41
CA ASN A 87 3.25 -0.10 -6.58
C ASN A 87 2.98 -0.88 -7.87
N ASN A 88 3.21 -2.19 -7.87
CA ASN A 88 3.07 -3.00 -9.08
C ASN A 88 1.59 -3.19 -9.49
N VAL A 89 0.68 -3.43 -8.54
CA VAL A 89 -0.75 -3.56 -8.83
C VAL A 89 -1.33 -2.23 -9.30
N HIS A 90 -0.93 -1.12 -8.69
CA HIS A 90 -1.32 0.22 -9.13
C HIS A 90 -0.86 0.47 -10.56
N TYR A 91 0.42 0.21 -10.86
CA TYR A 91 0.96 0.37 -12.21
C TYR A 91 0.22 -0.50 -13.25
N MET A 92 -0.09 -1.76 -12.92
CA MET A 92 -0.86 -2.63 -13.81
C MET A 92 -2.27 -2.07 -14.07
N ALA A 93 -2.96 -1.63 -13.02
CA ALA A 93 -4.31 -1.07 -13.14
C ALA A 93 -4.33 0.21 -13.97
N GLN A 94 -3.41 1.14 -13.71
CA GLN A 94 -3.25 2.37 -14.49
C GLN A 94 -2.92 2.07 -15.95
N LYS A 95 -1.97 1.17 -16.21
CA LYS A 95 -1.61 0.83 -17.59
C LYS A 95 -2.76 0.20 -18.37
N VAL A 96 -3.61 -0.60 -17.73
CA VAL A 96 -4.82 -1.10 -18.40
C VAL A 96 -5.81 0.03 -18.66
N LYS A 97 -6.04 0.91 -17.69
CA LYS A 97 -6.99 2.03 -17.79
C LYS A 97 -6.57 3.09 -18.83
N GLU A 98 -5.27 3.35 -18.99
CA GLU A 98 -4.73 4.39 -19.86
C GLU A 98 -4.50 3.93 -21.31
N SER A 99 -4.68 2.65 -21.62
CA SER A 99 -4.33 2.07 -22.93
C SER A 99 -5.50 1.37 -23.59
N LYS A 100 -5.26 0.87 -24.81
CA LYS A 100 -6.20 0.02 -25.57
C LYS A 100 -6.60 -1.27 -24.85
N LEU A 101 -5.99 -1.57 -23.69
CA LEU A 101 -6.31 -2.71 -22.86
C LEU A 101 -7.61 -2.55 -22.07
N GLU A 102 -8.08 -1.33 -21.79
CA GLU A 102 -9.30 -1.11 -21.01
C GLU A 102 -10.52 -1.87 -21.58
N PRO A 103 -10.88 -1.76 -22.88
CA PRO A 103 -12.01 -2.51 -23.43
C PRO A 103 -11.80 -4.02 -23.46
N ILE A 104 -10.54 -4.49 -23.52
CA ILE A 104 -10.17 -5.91 -23.55
C ILE A 104 -10.34 -6.54 -22.16
N PHE A 105 -9.85 -5.85 -21.13
CA PHE A 105 -9.90 -6.31 -19.75
C PHE A 105 -11.26 -6.02 -19.11
N GLY A 106 -11.92 -4.94 -19.50
CA GLY A 106 -13.20 -4.49 -19.01
C GLY A 106 -13.11 -3.76 -17.67
N TYR A 107 -14.12 -2.91 -17.42
CA TYR A 107 -14.24 -2.09 -16.22
C TYR A 107 -14.13 -2.89 -14.90
N GLU A 108 -14.80 -4.04 -14.81
CA GLU A 108 -14.79 -4.87 -13.60
C GLU A 108 -13.39 -5.36 -13.22
N TRP A 109 -12.54 -5.65 -14.21
CA TRP A 109 -11.15 -6.04 -13.94
C TRP A 109 -10.36 -4.87 -13.32
N VAL A 110 -10.51 -3.66 -13.87
CA VAL A 110 -9.85 -2.44 -13.35
C VAL A 110 -10.35 -2.15 -11.93
N ARG A 111 -11.66 -2.22 -11.70
CA ARG A 111 -12.28 -2.02 -10.38
C ARG A 111 -11.72 -3.00 -9.35
N LYS A 112 -11.64 -4.29 -9.67
CA LYS A 112 -11.07 -5.33 -8.78
C LYS A 112 -9.59 -5.07 -8.46
N HIS A 113 -8.80 -4.65 -9.43
CA HIS A 113 -7.38 -4.37 -9.21
C HIS A 113 -7.15 -3.10 -8.39
N ASN A 114 -8.00 -2.07 -8.55
CA ASN A 114 -7.99 -0.90 -7.67
C ASN A 114 -8.32 -1.27 -6.21
N GLN A 115 -9.29 -2.16 -5.98
CA GLN A 115 -9.56 -2.67 -4.62
C GLN A 115 -8.37 -3.45 -4.03
N LYS A 116 -7.69 -4.28 -4.84
CA LYS A 116 -6.46 -4.96 -4.41
C LYS A 116 -5.37 -3.95 -4.05
N PHE A 117 -5.17 -2.94 -4.88
CA PHE A 117 -4.24 -1.84 -4.64
C PHE A 117 -4.54 -1.14 -3.30
N GLN A 118 -5.78 -0.71 -3.07
CA GLN A 118 -6.19 -0.07 -1.81
C GLN A 118 -5.96 -0.99 -0.60
N ARG A 119 -6.27 -2.28 -0.73
CA ARG A 119 -5.98 -3.27 0.33
C ARG A 119 -4.49 -3.36 0.64
N ARG A 120 -3.61 -3.26 -0.36
CA ARG A 120 -2.15 -3.27 -0.15
C ARG A 120 -1.66 -1.97 0.51
N ALA A 121 -2.20 -0.81 0.11
CA ALA A 121 -1.92 0.46 0.77
C ALA A 121 -2.32 0.44 2.26
N MET A 122 -3.55 0.01 2.57
CA MET A 122 -4.02 -0.14 3.96
C MET A 122 -3.14 -1.09 4.78
N ASN A 123 -2.75 -2.24 4.20
CA ASN A 123 -1.88 -3.18 4.91
C ASN A 123 -0.46 -2.64 5.12
N TYR A 124 0.09 -1.89 4.16
CA TYR A 124 1.36 -1.19 4.32
C TYR A 124 1.31 -0.21 5.50
N GLU A 125 0.27 0.63 5.55
CA GLU A 125 0.11 1.59 6.65
C GLU A 125 -0.06 0.87 7.98
N ARG A 126 -0.85 -0.21 8.01
CA ARG A 126 -1.07 -1.01 9.22
C ARG A 126 0.22 -1.66 9.73
N ALA A 127 0.98 -2.28 8.84
CA ALA A 127 2.23 -2.97 9.17
C ALA A 127 3.29 -1.99 9.70
N THR A 128 3.29 -0.74 9.20
CA THR A 128 4.27 0.28 9.60
C THR A 128 3.83 1.05 10.86
N TRP A 129 2.63 1.60 10.85
CA TRP A 129 2.26 2.70 11.74
C TRP A 129 1.37 2.29 12.89
N CYS A 130 0.69 1.13 12.86
CA CYS A 130 -0.22 0.76 13.95
C CYS A 130 0.49 0.55 15.29
N SER A 131 1.68 -0.05 15.29
CA SER A 131 2.48 -0.21 16.51
C SER A 131 2.92 1.16 17.06
N ILE A 132 3.32 2.09 16.19
CA ILE A 132 3.72 3.45 16.55
C ILE A 132 2.53 4.22 17.14
N LEU A 133 1.37 4.17 16.47
CA LEU A 133 0.15 4.82 16.92
C LEU A 133 -0.39 4.23 18.23
N SER A 134 -0.13 2.95 18.51
CA SER A 134 -0.53 2.33 19.78
C SER A 134 0.14 2.97 20.99
N LEU A 135 1.32 3.59 20.83
CA LEU A 135 2.03 4.31 21.90
C LEU A 135 1.28 5.56 22.38
N PHE A 136 0.34 6.07 21.60
CA PHE A 136 -0.47 7.24 21.95
C PHE A 136 -1.83 6.90 22.59
N LYS A 137 -2.15 5.61 22.70
CA LYS A 137 -3.35 5.16 23.41
C LYS A 137 -3.17 5.40 24.92
N ASP A 138 -4.28 5.67 25.62
CA ASP A 138 -4.28 5.83 27.07
C ASP A 138 -4.59 4.49 27.71
N ASP A 139 -3.78 4.08 28.68
CA ASP A 139 -3.92 2.77 29.35
C ASP A 139 -4.67 2.90 30.68
N GLY A 140 -5.21 4.09 31.00
CA GLY A 140 -6.07 4.27 32.17
C GLY A 140 -5.35 4.17 33.52
N SER A 141 -4.03 4.37 33.55
CA SER A 141 -3.25 4.29 34.81
C SER A 141 -3.66 5.40 35.78
N PHE A 142 -4.09 5.02 36.99
CA PHE A 142 -4.70 5.90 37.99
C PHE A 142 -3.69 6.67 38.88
N ASP A 143 -2.42 6.25 38.95
CA ASP A 143 -1.41 6.95 39.75
C ASP A 143 -0.71 8.08 38.94
N PRO A 144 -0.79 9.35 39.39
CA PRO A 144 -0.19 10.49 38.68
C PRO A 144 1.33 10.39 38.47
N TYR A 145 2.09 9.87 39.44
CA TYR A 145 3.56 9.81 39.35
C TYR A 145 4.01 8.72 38.37
N SER A 146 3.41 7.53 38.46
CA SER A 146 3.57 6.46 37.47
C SER A 146 3.20 6.93 36.06
N ARG A 147 2.12 7.73 35.93
CA ARG A 147 1.66 8.26 34.64
C ARG A 147 2.71 9.14 33.94
N ILE A 148 3.44 10.00 34.66
CA ILE A 148 4.49 10.85 34.06
C ILE A 148 5.59 9.99 33.43
N HIS A 149 6.09 9.00 34.18
CA HIS A 149 7.16 8.12 33.71
C HIS A 149 6.73 7.30 32.51
N VAL A 150 5.51 6.74 32.53
CA VAL A 150 4.94 5.97 31.42
C VAL A 150 4.78 6.81 30.15
N VAL A 151 4.27 8.04 30.27
CA VAL A 151 4.11 8.96 29.12
C VAL A 151 5.48 9.32 28.52
N ARG A 152 6.48 9.59 29.35
CA ARG A 152 7.85 9.87 28.88
C ARG A 152 8.45 8.69 28.13
N GLU A 153 8.24 7.48 28.63
CA GLU A 153 8.75 6.26 27.99
C GLU A 153 8.06 5.97 26.65
N ARG A 154 6.74 6.18 26.57
CA ARG A 154 5.98 6.10 25.31
C ARG A 154 6.49 7.09 24.27
N LEU A 155 6.74 8.33 24.70
CA LEU A 155 7.26 9.37 23.81
C LEU A 155 8.66 9.04 23.30
N ARG A 156 9.53 8.51 24.16
CA ARG A 156 10.86 8.03 23.78
C ARG A 156 10.78 6.86 22.79
N SER A 157 9.91 5.89 23.06
CA SER A 157 9.66 4.75 22.18
C SER A 157 9.14 5.20 20.83
N PHE A 158 8.25 6.20 20.80
CA PHE A 158 7.76 6.81 19.57
C PHE A 158 8.89 7.40 18.74
N TYR A 159 9.78 8.20 19.35
CA TYR A 159 10.90 8.80 18.61
C TYR A 159 11.83 7.75 18.00
N LEU A 160 12.15 6.69 18.75
CA LEU A 160 12.99 5.60 18.23
C LEU A 160 12.31 4.87 17.06
N ALA A 161 11.03 4.54 17.20
CA ALA A 161 10.29 3.85 16.15
C ALA A 161 10.10 4.73 14.90
N PHE A 162 9.79 6.02 15.09
CA PHE A 162 9.66 6.97 14.00
C PHE A 162 10.98 7.18 13.25
N GLU A 163 12.10 7.34 13.97
CA GLU A 163 13.43 7.46 13.36
C GLU A 163 13.83 6.23 12.55
N ASP A 164 13.53 5.03 13.05
CA ASP A 164 13.79 3.77 12.34
C ASP A 164 12.96 3.67 11.06
N VAL A 165 11.66 3.99 11.13
CA VAL A 165 10.78 4.04 9.95
C VAL A 165 11.28 5.08 8.94
N TYR A 166 11.56 6.31 9.38
CA TYR A 166 12.07 7.37 8.52
C TYR A 166 13.34 6.94 7.79
N LYS A 167 14.30 6.34 8.50
CA LYS A 167 15.56 5.87 7.93
C LYS A 167 15.35 4.80 6.86
N LYS A 168 14.43 3.87 7.08
CA LYS A 168 14.11 2.80 6.12
C LYS A 168 13.38 3.34 4.91
N GLN A 169 12.32 4.10 5.14
CA GLN A 169 11.33 4.45 4.12
C GLN A 169 11.72 5.61 3.22
N THR A 170 12.64 6.48 3.65
CA THR A 170 13.27 7.46 2.75
C THR A 170 14.08 6.78 1.64
N GLY A 171 14.66 5.61 1.93
CA GLY A 171 15.34 4.77 0.94
C GLY A 171 14.40 3.96 0.05
N TRP A 172 13.10 3.93 0.33
CA TRP A 172 12.11 3.28 -0.53
C TRP A 172 11.64 4.24 -1.62
N SER A 173 11.05 3.72 -2.69
CA SER A 173 10.57 4.54 -3.80
C SER A 173 9.14 4.16 -4.16
N VAL A 174 8.30 5.18 -4.32
CA VAL A 174 6.95 5.08 -4.89
C VAL A 174 6.98 5.91 -6.18
N PRO A 175 7.09 5.27 -7.36
CA PRO A 175 7.31 6.00 -8.61
C PRO A 175 6.14 6.88 -9.06
N ASP A 176 4.92 6.50 -8.69
CA ASP A 176 3.73 7.29 -9.00
C ASP A 176 3.61 8.46 -8.03
N PHE A 177 3.66 9.69 -8.57
CA PHE A 177 3.68 10.91 -7.76
C PHE A 177 2.39 11.09 -6.95
N GLN A 178 1.22 10.87 -7.57
CA GLN A 178 -0.06 11.05 -6.88
C GLN A 178 -0.20 10.06 -5.74
N LEU A 179 0.13 8.79 -5.99
CA LEU A 179 0.14 7.75 -4.96
C LEU A 179 1.11 8.06 -3.82
N CYS A 180 2.29 8.58 -4.14
CA CYS A 180 3.28 8.98 -3.15
C CYS A 180 2.73 10.10 -2.25
N GLU A 181 2.13 11.13 -2.84
CA GLU A 181 1.53 12.23 -2.09
C GLU A 181 0.33 11.77 -1.26
N ASP A 182 -0.55 10.93 -1.80
CA ASP A 182 -1.70 10.38 -1.07
C ASP A 182 -1.26 9.60 0.18
N LEU A 183 -0.19 8.79 0.07
CA LEU A 183 0.40 8.10 1.21
C LEU A 183 0.99 9.07 2.23
N ARG A 184 1.75 10.07 1.80
CA ARG A 184 2.34 11.09 2.70
C ARG A 184 1.25 11.86 3.45
N ILE A 185 0.16 12.23 2.76
CA ILE A 185 -1.00 12.90 3.34
C ILE A 185 -1.67 11.98 4.37
N SER A 186 -1.98 10.73 4.02
CA SER A 186 -2.62 9.76 4.92
C SER A 186 -1.78 9.52 6.18
N ILE A 187 -0.47 9.30 6.02
CA ILE A 187 0.46 9.11 7.14
C ILE A 187 0.51 10.37 8.01
N GLY A 188 0.62 11.55 7.41
CA GLY A 188 0.61 12.83 8.14
C GLY A 188 -0.66 13.02 8.96
N GLN A 189 -1.83 12.80 8.33
CA GLN A 189 -3.13 12.89 8.99
C GLN A 189 -3.27 11.93 10.17
N ASN A 190 -2.67 10.74 10.10
CA ASN A 190 -2.75 9.76 11.19
C ASN A 190 -1.71 10.05 12.28
N VAL A 191 -0.43 10.10 11.91
CA VAL A 191 0.70 10.14 12.85
C VAL A 191 0.84 11.51 13.49
N VAL A 192 0.82 12.59 12.71
CA VAL A 192 1.00 13.95 13.23
C VAL A 192 -0.20 14.36 14.06
N HIS A 193 -1.42 14.00 13.64
CA HIS A 193 -2.62 14.25 14.42
C HIS A 193 -2.60 13.52 15.77
N ALA A 194 -2.26 12.22 15.78
CA ALA A 194 -2.18 11.45 17.02
C ALA A 194 -1.08 12.01 17.95
N TYR A 195 0.08 12.37 17.40
CA TYR A 195 1.16 13.00 18.14
C TYR A 195 0.74 14.35 18.74
N ARG A 196 0.14 15.23 17.94
CA ARG A 196 -0.35 16.55 18.39
C ARG A 196 -1.35 16.40 19.53
N SER A 197 -2.30 15.48 19.39
CA SER A 197 -3.29 15.17 20.42
C SER A 197 -2.68 14.56 21.68
N PHE A 198 -1.63 13.74 21.56
CA PHE A 198 -0.92 13.17 22.70
C PHE A 198 -0.09 14.23 23.45
N VAL A 199 0.72 14.99 22.73
CA VAL A 199 1.55 16.06 23.31
C VAL A 199 0.68 17.13 23.94
N GLY A 200 -0.39 17.59 23.27
CA GLY A 200 -1.30 18.59 23.83
C GLY A 200 -1.94 18.17 25.15
N ARG A 201 -2.21 16.87 25.33
CA ARG A 201 -2.77 16.32 26.57
C ARG A 201 -1.75 16.25 27.72
N TYR A 202 -0.49 15.96 27.42
CA TYR A 202 0.52 15.67 28.45
C TYR A 202 1.67 16.68 28.56
N ALA A 203 1.72 17.73 27.72
CA ALA A 203 2.81 18.72 27.70
C ALA A 203 3.05 19.36 29.08
N PHE A 204 1.99 19.80 29.75
CA PHE A 204 2.05 20.34 31.11
C PHE A 204 2.59 19.34 32.14
N LEU A 205 2.40 18.04 31.91
CA LEU A 205 2.80 16.97 32.83
C LEU A 205 4.26 16.56 32.65
N ILE A 206 4.75 16.45 31.41
CA ILE A 206 6.11 15.99 31.12
C ILE A 206 7.13 17.13 31.06
N GLY A 207 6.67 18.36 30.77
CA GLY A 207 7.49 19.54 30.53
C GLY A 207 8.20 19.52 29.17
N ASP A 208 8.31 20.69 28.54
CA ASP A 208 8.76 20.89 27.15
C ASP A 208 10.14 20.29 26.83
N LYS A 209 11.01 20.16 27.84
CA LYS A 209 12.37 19.59 27.70
C LYS A 209 12.42 18.14 27.19
N HIS A 210 11.30 17.42 27.23
CA HIS A 210 11.20 16.04 26.74
C HIS A 210 10.64 15.93 25.32
N ILE A 211 10.10 17.03 24.78
CA ILE A 211 9.57 17.08 23.42
C ILE A 211 10.74 17.35 22.47
N ARG A 212 11.07 16.38 21.62
CA ARG A 212 12.21 16.46 20.70
C ARG A 212 11.86 17.07 19.35
N TYR A 213 10.64 16.84 18.89
CA TYR A 213 10.16 17.25 17.57
C TYR A 213 8.85 18.01 17.73
N SER A 214 8.71 19.13 17.03
CA SER A 214 7.41 19.78 16.88
C SER A 214 6.51 18.96 15.93
N PRO A 215 5.18 19.13 15.98
CA PRO A 215 4.29 18.52 14.99
C PRO A 215 4.66 18.88 13.54
N ASP A 216 5.16 20.10 13.33
CA ASP A 216 5.57 20.59 12.01
C ASP A 216 6.87 19.92 11.54
N ASP A 217 7.83 19.66 12.45
CA ASP A 217 9.03 18.87 12.12
C ASP A 217 8.65 17.47 11.64
N LEU A 218 7.74 16.79 12.34
CA LEU A 218 7.27 15.46 11.95
C LEU A 218 6.56 15.48 10.60
N GLN A 219 5.77 16.52 10.33
CA GLN A 219 5.12 16.69 9.03
C GLN A 219 6.16 16.83 7.91
N ASN A 220 7.21 17.63 8.12
CA ASN A 220 8.29 17.79 7.15
C ASN A 220 9.01 16.46 6.88
N TYR A 221 9.32 15.69 7.93
CA TYR A 221 9.93 14.38 7.77
C TYR A 221 9.04 13.37 7.04
N ILE A 222 7.72 13.45 7.20
CA ILE A 222 6.79 12.60 6.45
C ILE A 222 6.81 12.94 4.95
N LEU A 223 7.01 14.21 4.60
CA LEU A 223 7.12 14.63 3.19
C LEU A 223 8.39 14.11 2.51
N ASP A 224 9.44 13.78 3.26
CA ASP A 224 10.67 13.19 2.70
C ASP A 224 10.52 11.69 2.37
N LEU A 225 9.49 11.01 2.91
CA LEU A 225 9.32 9.57 2.75
C LEU A 225 9.19 9.18 1.27
N PHE A 226 9.70 8.02 0.92
CA PHE A 226 9.68 7.47 -0.44
C PHE A 226 10.48 8.24 -1.50
N GLY A 227 11.41 9.11 -1.08
CA GLY A 227 12.31 9.84 -1.99
C GLY A 227 13.29 8.96 -2.77
N GLY A 228 13.51 7.70 -2.36
CA GLY A 228 14.42 6.75 -3.00
C GLY A 228 15.89 6.89 -2.56
N TYR A 229 16.18 7.76 -1.60
CA TYR A 229 17.52 7.96 -1.04
C TYR A 229 17.45 7.85 0.50
N PRO A 230 18.19 6.92 1.11
CA PRO A 230 18.18 6.77 2.57
C PRO A 230 18.65 8.06 3.25
N GLN A 231 17.78 8.62 4.07
CA GLN A 231 18.11 9.74 4.94
C GLN A 231 18.20 9.26 6.39
N SER A 232 18.88 10.04 7.21
CA SER A 232 18.85 9.84 8.66
C SER A 232 18.57 11.16 9.32
N LEU A 233 17.69 11.15 10.32
CA LEU A 233 17.54 12.30 11.18
C LEU A 233 18.86 12.48 11.91
N ARG A 234 19.57 13.57 11.62
CA ARG A 234 20.77 13.92 12.39
C ARG A 234 20.30 14.02 13.84
N SER A 235 20.85 13.16 14.70
CA SER A 235 20.69 13.34 16.14
C SER A 235 21.12 14.77 16.42
N VAL A 236 20.19 15.62 16.86
CA VAL A 236 20.56 16.91 17.42
C VAL A 236 21.41 16.57 18.63
N ARG A 237 22.73 16.53 18.45
CA ARG A 237 23.69 16.51 19.55
C ARG A 237 23.40 17.80 20.28
N ARG A 238 22.71 17.69 21.42
CA ARG A 238 22.54 18.78 22.37
C ARG A 238 23.93 19.39 22.60
N LYS A 239 24.09 20.65 22.20
CA LYS A 239 25.12 21.51 22.78
C LYS A 239 24.69 21.88 24.18
#